data_AF-A0A7J4V472-F1
#
_entry.id   AF-A0A7J4V472-F1
#
_cell.length_a   1.000
_cell.length_b   1.000
_cell.length_c   1.000
_cell.angle_alpha   90.00
_cell.angle_beta   90.00
_cell.angle_gamma   90.00
#
_symmetry.space_group_name_H-M   'P 1'
#
loop_
_entity.id
_entity.type
_entity.pdbx_description
1 polymer ?
#
loop_
_entity_poly.entity_id
_entity_poly.type
_entity_poly.pdbx_seq_one_letter_code
_entity_poly.pdbx_strand_id
1 'polypeptide(L)'
;LAERAVDEGFTALAIGDMGIGNTTAASAVTSVITGKPVRDVTGRGTGIDDTKLNAKVSVIESAIGANSPDPRDGLDVLAKVGGFEIGGMAGVILGG
;
A
#
# COMPACT_ATOMS: atom_id res chain seq x y z
N LEU A 1 -7.65 3.85 18.12
CA LEU A 1 -8.97 3.88 17.43
C LEU A 1 -9.59 2.49 17.43
N ALA A 2 -8.87 1.47 16.94
CA ALA A 2 -9.27 0.08 17.03
C ALA A 2 -9.53 -0.38 18.48
N GLU A 3 -8.56 -0.22 19.38
CA GLU A 3 -8.70 -0.54 20.81
C GLU A 3 -9.97 0.06 21.44
N ARG A 4 -10.22 1.35 21.18
CA ARG A 4 -11.44 2.03 21.68
C ARG A 4 -12.72 1.39 21.14
N ALA A 5 -12.74 0.98 19.87
CA ALA A 5 -13.90 0.28 19.31
C ALA A 5 -14.09 -1.11 19.95
N VAL A 6 -13.00 -1.82 20.24
CA VAL A 6 -13.07 -3.09 20.99
C VAL A 6 -13.63 -2.85 22.39
N ASP A 7 -13.18 -1.81 23.09
CA ASP A 7 -13.69 -1.42 24.42
C ASP A 7 -15.18 -1.04 24.39
N GLU A 8 -15.65 -0.47 23.27
CA GLU A 8 -17.06 -0.15 23.02
C GLU A 8 -17.91 -1.40 22.66
N GLY A 9 -17.29 -2.58 22.55
CA GLY A 9 -17.97 -3.86 22.31
C GLY A 9 -18.11 -4.26 20.84
N PHE A 10 -17.45 -3.57 19.91
CA PHE A 10 -17.43 -3.97 18.50
C PHE A 10 -16.61 -5.24 18.31
N THR A 11 -17.19 -6.24 17.64
CA THR A 11 -16.54 -7.54 17.37
C THR A 11 -16.00 -7.67 15.94
N ALA A 12 -16.17 -6.64 15.12
CA ALA A 12 -15.68 -6.61 13.75
C ALA A 12 -15.36 -5.16 13.34
N LEU A 13 -14.21 -4.97 12.70
CA LEU A 13 -13.79 -3.71 12.10
C LEU A 13 -13.64 -3.89 10.60
N ALA A 14 -14.24 -2.97 9.83
CA ALA A 14 -14.05 -2.89 8.39
C ALA A 14 -13.22 -1.65 8.08
N ILE A 15 -12.13 -1.84 7.34
CA ILE A 15 -11.22 -0.76 6.95
C ILE A 15 -11.28 -0.51 5.45
N GLY A 16 -11.01 0.72 5.08
CA GLY A 16 -10.87 1.15 3.70
C GLY A 16 -10.18 2.50 3.66
N ASP A 17 -9.74 2.88 2.47
CA ASP A 17 -9.18 4.20 2.23
C ASP A 17 -9.80 4.86 1.01
N MET A 18 -9.57 6.16 0.88
CA MET A 18 -9.85 6.93 -0.32
C MET A 18 -8.68 7.89 -0.60
N GLY A 19 -7.98 7.69 -1.71
CA GLY A 19 -6.89 8.58 -2.12
C GLY A 19 -6.60 8.50 -3.62
N ILE A 20 -6.40 9.65 -4.28
CA ILE A 20 -6.00 9.66 -5.69
C ILE A 20 -4.54 9.19 -5.79
N GLY A 21 -4.33 8.10 -6.54
CA GLY A 21 -3.00 7.53 -6.76
C GLY A 21 -2.55 6.50 -5.71
N ASN A 22 -3.33 6.25 -4.66
CA ASN A 22 -3.03 5.28 -3.60
C ASN A 22 -2.70 3.86 -4.12
N THR A 23 -3.33 3.42 -5.21
CA THR A 23 -3.09 2.10 -5.82
C THR A 23 -1.66 1.95 -6.35
N THR A 24 -0.97 3.06 -6.63
CA THR A 24 0.46 3.07 -6.99
C THR A 24 1.30 2.67 -5.78
N ALA A 25 1.09 3.30 -4.62
CA ALA A 25 1.77 2.96 -3.37
C ALA A 25 1.44 1.53 -2.92
N ALA A 26 0.17 1.12 -3.01
CA ALA A 26 -0.25 -0.25 -2.70
C ALA A 26 0.47 -1.29 -3.58
N SER A 27 0.64 -1.02 -4.87
CA SER A 27 1.37 -1.89 -5.80
C SER A 27 2.86 -1.95 -5.47
N ALA A 28 3.46 -0.81 -5.07
CA ALA A 28 4.85 -0.74 -4.64
C ALA A 28 5.11 -1.59 -3.38
N VAL A 29 4.30 -1.38 -2.33
CA VAL A 29 4.36 -2.18 -1.09
C VAL A 29 4.18 -3.66 -1.41
N THR A 30 3.19 -4.01 -2.24
CA THR A 30 2.93 -5.41 -2.62
C THR A 30 4.13 -6.02 -3.34
N SER A 31 4.74 -5.31 -4.29
CA SER A 31 5.91 -5.80 -5.04
C SER A 31 7.10 -6.04 -4.11
N VAL A 32 7.39 -5.10 -3.20
CA VAL A 32 8.52 -5.22 -2.26
C VAL A 32 8.30 -6.38 -1.30
N ILE A 33 7.14 -6.48 -0.65
CA ILE A 33 6.86 -7.53 0.35
C ILE A 33 6.81 -8.92 -0.28
N THR A 34 6.24 -9.06 -1.48
CA THR A 34 6.06 -10.38 -2.13
C THR A 34 7.22 -10.79 -3.02
N GLY A 35 8.13 -9.87 -3.36
CA GLY A 35 9.18 -10.08 -4.34
C GLY A 35 8.68 -10.26 -5.78
N LYS A 36 7.39 -10.00 -6.05
CA LYS A 36 6.82 -10.11 -7.39
C LYS A 36 7.18 -8.90 -8.25
N PRO A 37 7.34 -9.08 -9.57
CA PRO A 37 7.50 -7.98 -10.50
C PRO A 37 6.39 -6.94 -10.35
N VAL A 38 6.73 -5.64 -10.42
CA VAL A 38 5.78 -4.53 -10.31
C VAL A 38 4.61 -4.69 -11.29
N ARG A 39 4.90 -5.13 -12.51
CA ARG A 39 3.89 -5.35 -13.56
C ARG A 39 2.83 -6.37 -13.17
N ASP A 40 3.17 -7.37 -12.35
CA ASP A 40 2.26 -8.46 -11.98
C ASP A 40 1.29 -8.06 -10.86
N VAL A 41 1.63 -7.00 -10.11
CA VAL A 41 0.84 -6.52 -8.97
C VAL A 41 0.22 -5.14 -9.22
N THR A 42 0.47 -4.54 -10.38
CA THR A 42 -0.05 -3.22 -10.73
C THR A 42 -1.29 -3.33 -11.61
N GLY A 43 -2.44 -2.92 -11.05
CA GLY A 43 -3.70 -2.82 -11.79
C GLY A 43 -3.99 -1.44 -12.39
N ARG A 44 -5.03 -1.37 -13.21
CA ARG A 44 -5.51 -0.14 -13.86
C ARG A 44 -6.15 0.88 -12.91
N GLY A 45 -6.45 0.52 -11.68
CA GLY A 45 -7.18 1.38 -10.75
C GLY A 45 -8.50 1.84 -11.36
N THR A 46 -8.66 3.16 -11.52
CA THR A 46 -9.86 3.81 -12.10
C THR A 46 -9.97 3.67 -13.64
N GLY A 47 -9.47 2.57 -14.23
CA GLY A 47 -9.63 2.28 -15.65
C GLY A 47 -8.65 2.99 -16.59
N ILE A 48 -7.40 3.24 -16.18
CA ILE A 48 -6.39 3.84 -17.06
C ILE A 48 -6.05 2.93 -18.26
N ASP A 49 -5.69 3.55 -19.39
CA ASP A 49 -5.23 2.86 -20.61
C ASP A 49 -3.84 2.20 -20.45
N ASP A 50 -3.40 1.47 -21.47
CA ASP A 50 -2.13 0.72 -21.47
C ASP A 50 -0.91 1.62 -21.38
N THR A 51 -0.94 2.78 -22.04
CA THR A 51 0.15 3.75 -21.99
C THR A 51 0.35 4.26 -20.57
N LYS A 52 -0.75 4.64 -19.90
CA LYS A 52 -0.73 5.07 -18.50
C LYS A 52 -0.39 3.94 -17.54
N LEU A 53 -0.83 2.71 -17.81
CA LEU A 53 -0.44 1.55 -17.01
C LEU A 53 1.07 1.30 -17.07
N ASN A 54 1.67 1.36 -18.27
CA ASN A 54 3.12 1.22 -18.44
C ASN A 54 3.88 2.35 -17.73
N ALA A 55 3.40 3.59 -17.84
CA ALA A 55 3.97 4.72 -17.11
C ALA A 55 3.88 4.53 -15.59
N LYS A 56 2.74 4.02 -15.09
CA LYS A 56 2.54 3.71 -13.67
C LYS A 56 3.53 2.66 -13.17
N VAL A 57 3.72 1.58 -13.93
CA VAL A 57 4.73 0.53 -13.62
C VAL A 57 6.12 1.14 -13.53
N SER A 58 6.52 1.93 -14.54
CA SER A 58 7.83 2.58 -14.58
C SER A 58 8.09 3.53 -13.41
N VAL A 59 7.07 4.29 -12.98
CA VAL A 59 7.15 5.16 -11.80
C VAL A 59 7.33 4.35 -10.52
N ILE A 60 6.61 3.22 -10.37
CA ILE A 60 6.74 2.36 -9.19
C ILE A 60 8.15 1.74 -9.12
N GLU A 61 8.66 1.21 -10.24
CA GLU A 61 10.02 0.66 -10.32
C GLU A 61 11.06 1.72 -9.94
N SER A 62 10.89 2.94 -10.46
CA SER A 62 11.78 4.07 -10.13
C SER A 62 11.72 4.42 -8.64
N ALA A 63 10.53 4.44 -8.04
CA ALA A 63 10.35 4.72 -6.61
C ALA A 63 10.98 3.64 -5.73
N ILE A 64 10.83 2.37 -6.07
CA ILE A 64 11.48 1.26 -5.35
C ILE A 64 12.99 1.37 -5.47
N GLY A 65 13.52 1.61 -6.67
CA GLY A 65 14.96 1.76 -6.89
C GLY A 65 15.57 2.93 -6.12
N ALA A 66 14.91 4.08 -6.14
CA ALA A 66 15.38 5.29 -5.45
C ALA A 66 15.40 5.15 -3.92
N ASN A 67 14.46 4.38 -3.35
CA ASN A 67 14.32 4.27 -1.90
C ASN A 67 14.94 3.00 -1.31
N SER A 68 15.11 1.94 -2.12
CA SER A 68 15.67 0.65 -1.70
C SER A 68 15.12 0.16 -0.34
N PRO A 69 13.80 -0.10 -0.22
CA PRO A 69 13.21 -0.55 1.03
C PRO A 69 13.64 -1.99 1.40
N ASP A 70 13.87 -2.27 2.68
CA ASP A 70 14.13 -3.64 3.18
C ASP A 70 12.80 -4.39 3.30
N PRO A 71 12.55 -5.45 2.51
CA PRO A 71 11.29 -6.19 2.55
C PRO A 71 11.02 -6.90 3.89
N ARG A 72 12.03 -7.01 4.77
CA ARG A 72 11.88 -7.62 6.11
C ARG A 72 11.52 -6.61 7.19
N ASP A 73 11.55 -5.32 6.87
CA ASP A 73 11.13 -4.24 7.75
C ASP A 73 9.88 -3.55 7.19
N GLY A 74 8.71 -3.98 7.67
CA GLY A 74 7.43 -3.44 7.22
C GLY A 74 7.28 -1.94 7.46
N LEU A 75 7.94 -1.38 8.49
CA LEU A 75 7.92 0.05 8.75
C LEU A 75 8.79 0.82 7.75
N ASP A 76 9.97 0.28 7.40
CA ASP A 76 10.82 0.83 6.35
C ASP A 76 10.11 0.85 4.99
N VAL A 77 9.46 -0.26 4.61
CA VAL A 77 8.65 -0.34 3.39
C VAL A 77 7.52 0.71 3.39
N LEU A 78 6.76 0.78 4.48
CA LEU A 78 5.65 1.72 4.62
C LEU A 78 6.13 3.18 4.53
N ALA A 79 7.23 3.51 5.20
CA ALA A 79 7.77 4.86 5.24
C ALA A 79 8.35 5.32 3.89
N LYS A 80 8.94 4.40 3.11
CA LYS A 80 9.61 4.71 1.84
C LYS A 80 8.69 4.72 0.63
N VAL A 81 7.80 3.73 0.51
CA VAL A 81 6.99 3.51 -0.70
C VAL A 81 5.50 3.29 -0.42
N GLY A 82 5.09 3.39 0.85
CA GLY A 82 3.69 3.32 1.25
C GLY A 82 2.96 4.67 1.17
N GLY A 83 2.01 4.86 2.07
CA GLY A 83 1.21 6.07 2.20
C GLY A 83 0.57 6.16 3.57
N PHE A 84 0.14 7.36 3.97
CA PHE A 84 -0.46 7.59 5.30
C PHE A 84 -1.73 6.74 5.50
N GLU A 85 -2.50 6.56 4.44
CA GLU A 85 -3.72 5.75 4.43
C GLU A 85 -3.41 4.27 4.72
N ILE A 86 -2.39 3.72 4.06
CA ILE A 86 -1.93 2.34 4.29
C ILE A 86 -1.40 2.20 5.72
N GLY A 87 -0.66 3.20 6.22
CA GLY A 87 -0.15 3.21 7.59
C GLY A 87 -1.26 3.28 8.63
N GLY A 88 -2.28 4.09 8.38
CA GLY A 88 -3.49 4.17 9.22
C GLY A 88 -4.22 2.83 9.27
N MET A 89 -4.43 2.19 8.11
CA MET A 89 -5.04 0.86 8.03
C MET A 89 -4.22 -0.21 8.76
N ALA A 90 -2.90 -0.24 8.56
CA ALA A 90 -2.01 -1.15 9.27
C ALA A 90 -2.09 -0.94 10.79
N GLY A 91 -2.11 0.32 11.24
CA GLY A 91 -2.29 0.65 12.66
C GLY A 91 -3.64 0.18 13.23
N VAL A 92 -4.72 0.25 12.45
CA VAL A 92 -6.02 -0.31 12.85
C VAL A 92 -5.93 -1.82 13.01
N ILE A 93 -5.34 -2.54 12.04
CA ILE A 93 -5.16 -4.00 12.08
C ILE A 93 -4.33 -4.44 13.29
N LEU A 94 -3.29 -3.68 13.65
CA LEU A 94 -2.42 -3.99 14.78
C LEU A 94 -3.10 -3.75 16.14
N GLY A 95 -4.05 -2.81 16.22
CA GLY A 95 -4.67 -2.37 17.46
C GLY A 95 -6.01 -3.05 17.79
N GLY A 96 -6.54 -3.94 16.96
CA GLY A 96 -7.82 -4.61 17.24
C GLY A 96 -8.24 -5.60 16.17
#